data_AF-A0A397B151-F1
#
_entry.id   AF-A0A397B151-F1
#
_cell.length_a   1.000
_cell.length_b   1.000
_cell.length_c   1.000
_cell.angle_alpha   90.00
_cell.angle_beta   90.00
_cell.angle_gamma   90.00
#
_symmetry.space_group_name_H-M   'P 1'
#
loop_
_entity.id
_entity.type
_entity.pdbx_description
1 polymer ?
#
loop_
_entity_poly.entity_id
_entity_poly.type
_entity_poly.pdbx_seq_one_letter_code
_entity_poly.pdbx_strand_id
1 'polypeptide(L)'
;MPTLLCFVVGTGRFFYVQITPSQTVGDLRAKIKHENPNTITCDENDLDLYCVVGLVRQGWYLQHNGKPIDMTETSLKAYASKTKIFATSRISLWFNSAKPSHRGTVHVLVGLDAKARRWTALNDALARHSLLKPFHGVELSAPYSTVEWGVVRAVFRECTATTTFPRVPLAHGRMDALAAGMEVVTDAHGRVDVESKEVTRVVFIDQIFSHVGRIVGVQLESHGEVDGKRIKVHGQSDLVLRRGTQRMDIVEAKKNNMDQGMSQCLLGCEALADTENLDVVYGFVTNYLSWLIFKRQNSEILTMAATIQLDGNNYPTRESLQLVAETIHGILLMR
;
A
#
# COMPACT_ATOMS: atom_id res chain seq x y z
N MET A 1 -6.64 10.39 -12.33
CA MET A 1 -8.05 10.02 -12.58
C MET A 1 -8.49 9.03 -11.49
N PRO A 2 -9.52 9.34 -10.68
CA PRO A 2 -10.06 8.37 -9.73
C PRO A 2 -10.47 7.07 -10.43
N THR A 3 -10.12 5.94 -9.83
CA THR A 3 -10.54 4.61 -10.30
C THR A 3 -11.55 4.06 -9.30
N LEU A 4 -12.73 3.71 -9.79
CA LEU A 4 -13.82 3.14 -9.00
C LEU A 4 -13.84 1.63 -9.16
N LEU A 5 -14.04 0.92 -8.06
CA LEU A 5 -14.30 -0.52 -8.07
C LEU A 5 -15.80 -0.73 -8.24
N CYS A 6 -16.21 -1.25 -9.39
CA CYS A 6 -17.59 -1.52 -9.71
C CYS A 6 -17.89 -3.01 -9.55
N PHE A 7 -19.03 -3.33 -8.94
CA PHE A 7 -19.47 -4.69 -8.70
C PHE A 7 -20.95 -4.83 -9.05
N VAL A 8 -21.29 -5.77 -9.95
CA VAL A 8 -22.68 -6.05 -10.31
C VAL A 8 -23.23 -7.10 -9.34
N VAL A 9 -24.21 -6.69 -8.54
CA VAL A 9 -24.81 -7.55 -7.51
C VAL A 9 -25.37 -8.83 -8.14
N GLY A 10 -25.03 -9.99 -7.56
CA GLY A 10 -25.49 -11.31 -8.01
C GLY A 10 -24.67 -11.96 -9.12
N THR A 11 -23.65 -11.29 -9.65
CA THR A 11 -22.82 -11.83 -10.75
C THR A 11 -21.49 -12.43 -10.28
N GLY A 12 -21.05 -12.09 -9.07
CA GLY A 12 -19.70 -12.43 -8.60
C GLY A 12 -18.56 -11.68 -9.32
N ARG A 13 -18.88 -10.77 -10.26
CA ARG A 13 -17.89 -10.07 -11.09
C ARG A 13 -17.73 -8.62 -10.64
N PHE A 14 -16.47 -8.23 -10.47
CA PHE A 14 -16.08 -6.85 -10.24
C PHE A 14 -15.11 -6.39 -11.34
N PHE A 15 -15.07 -5.10 -11.59
CA PHE A 15 -14.21 -4.46 -12.59
C PHE A 15 -13.93 -3.01 -12.17
N TYR A 16 -12.97 -2.38 -12.83
CA TYR A 16 -12.59 -1.01 -12.53
C TYR A 16 -13.09 -0.06 -13.59
N VAL A 17 -13.53 1.12 -13.16
CA VAL A 17 -13.91 2.22 -14.06
C VAL A 17 -13.11 3.46 -13.69
N GLN A 18 -12.40 4.03 -14.65
CA GLN A 18 -11.72 5.30 -14.45
C GLN A 18 -12.69 6.46 -14.70
N ILE A 19 -12.70 7.45 -13.81
CA ILE A 19 -13.49 8.67 -13.97
C ILE A 19 -12.62 9.92 -13.79
N THR A 20 -13.06 11.04 -14.38
CA THR A 20 -12.49 12.36 -14.14
C THR A 20 -13.37 13.17 -13.17
N PRO A 21 -12.83 14.19 -12.48
CA PRO A 21 -13.62 15.01 -11.56
C PRO A 21 -14.80 15.77 -12.21
N SER A 22 -14.72 15.99 -13.52
CA SER A 22 -15.77 16.64 -14.31
C SER A 22 -16.90 15.70 -14.75
N GLN A 23 -16.72 14.38 -14.58
CA GLN A 23 -17.69 13.39 -15.05
C GLN A 23 -18.87 13.25 -14.09
N THR A 24 -20.06 13.15 -14.68
CA THR A 24 -21.33 13.01 -14.01
C THR A 24 -21.66 11.54 -13.68
N VAL A 25 -22.74 11.33 -12.93
CA VAL A 25 -23.28 9.98 -12.69
C VAL A 25 -23.73 9.30 -14.00
N GLY A 26 -24.20 10.08 -14.98
CA GLY A 26 -24.55 9.56 -16.31
C GLY A 26 -23.32 9.03 -17.05
N ASP A 27 -22.22 9.78 -17.04
CA ASP A 27 -20.95 9.35 -17.62
C ASP A 27 -20.41 8.07 -16.98
N LEU A 28 -20.58 7.94 -15.66
CA LEU A 28 -20.21 6.73 -14.92
C LEU A 28 -21.07 5.54 -15.35
N ARG A 29 -22.39 5.70 -15.50
CA ARG A 29 -23.28 4.63 -16.00
C ARG A 29 -22.88 4.13 -17.38
N ALA A 30 -22.62 5.06 -18.31
CA ALA A 30 -22.18 4.73 -19.66
C ALA A 30 -20.86 3.95 -19.66
N LYS A 31 -19.88 4.39 -18.86
CA LYS A 31 -18.60 3.69 -18.70
C LYS A 31 -18.75 2.30 -18.07
N ILE A 32 -19.57 2.17 -17.02
CA ILE A 32 -19.84 0.89 -16.37
C ILE A 32 -20.39 -0.13 -17.37
N LYS A 33 -21.34 0.29 -18.21
CA LYS A 33 -21.89 -0.55 -19.28
C LYS A 33 -20.84 -0.90 -20.33
N HIS A 34 -20.05 0.08 -20.76
CA HIS A 34 -19.00 -0.10 -21.76
C HIS A 34 -17.92 -1.11 -21.34
N GLU A 35 -17.51 -1.08 -20.07
CA GLU A 35 -16.49 -1.99 -19.51
C GLU A 35 -17.02 -3.42 -19.30
N ASN A 36 -18.34 -3.62 -19.24
CA ASN A 36 -18.93 -4.93 -18.97
C ASN A 36 -20.19 -5.25 -19.80
N PRO A 37 -20.10 -5.21 -21.14
CA PRO A 37 -21.27 -5.29 -22.03
C PRO A 37 -21.93 -6.66 -22.02
N ASN A 38 -21.16 -7.72 -21.72
CA ASN A 38 -21.67 -9.09 -21.66
C ASN A 38 -22.49 -9.35 -20.39
N THR A 39 -22.24 -8.61 -19.31
CA THR A 39 -22.95 -8.76 -18.04
C THR A 39 -24.08 -7.75 -17.91
N ILE A 40 -23.92 -6.55 -18.50
CA ILE A 40 -24.87 -5.44 -18.41
C ILE A 40 -25.53 -5.22 -19.78
N THR A 41 -26.62 -5.93 -20.02
CA THR A 41 -27.36 -5.89 -21.29
C THR A 41 -28.49 -4.85 -21.33
N CYS A 42 -28.81 -4.24 -20.19
CA CYS A 42 -29.85 -3.21 -20.07
C CYS A 42 -29.40 -1.84 -20.58
N ASP A 43 -30.33 -0.87 -20.63
CA ASP A 43 -29.97 0.53 -20.85
C ASP A 43 -29.10 1.05 -19.69
N GLU A 44 -28.19 1.98 -19.96
CA GLU A 44 -27.35 2.57 -18.91
C GLU A 44 -28.17 3.39 -17.91
N ASN A 45 -29.33 3.91 -18.31
CA ASN A 45 -30.26 4.60 -17.43
C ASN A 45 -30.98 3.66 -16.47
N ASP A 46 -31.01 2.36 -16.78
CA ASP A 46 -31.54 1.29 -15.92
C ASP A 46 -30.48 0.77 -14.92
N LEU A 47 -29.32 1.43 -14.81
CA LEU A 47 -28.31 1.15 -13.79
C LEU A 47 -28.57 1.96 -12.51
N ASP A 48 -28.77 1.27 -11.39
CA ASP A 48 -28.79 1.85 -10.05
C ASP A 48 -27.42 1.73 -9.41
N LEU A 49 -26.77 2.88 -9.17
CA LEU A 49 -25.44 2.94 -8.58
C LEU A 49 -25.53 3.22 -7.08
N TYR A 50 -24.88 2.39 -6.27
CA TYR A 50 -24.76 2.57 -4.82
C TYR A 50 -23.32 2.84 -4.45
N CYS A 51 -23.03 4.03 -3.92
CA CYS A 51 -21.71 4.31 -3.38
C CYS A 51 -21.52 3.55 -2.06
N VAL A 52 -20.49 2.70 -2.01
CA VAL A 52 -20.16 1.90 -0.82
C VAL A 52 -18.76 2.30 -0.33
N VAL A 53 -18.68 2.72 0.93
CA VAL A 53 -17.41 3.05 1.57
C VAL A 53 -16.80 1.78 2.17
N GLY A 54 -15.49 1.58 1.97
CA GLY A 54 -14.77 0.44 2.56
C GLY A 54 -14.90 -0.86 1.76
N LEU A 55 -15.38 -0.79 0.52
CA LEU A 55 -15.34 -1.89 -0.44
C LEU A 55 -13.91 -2.02 -0.99
N VAL A 56 -13.27 -3.18 -0.78
CA VAL A 56 -11.88 -3.44 -1.16
C VAL A 56 -11.78 -4.78 -1.86
N ARG A 57 -10.96 -4.84 -2.91
CA ARG A 57 -10.59 -6.10 -3.57
C ARG A 57 -9.41 -6.74 -2.83
N GLN A 58 -9.52 -8.04 -2.55
CA GLN A 58 -8.45 -8.88 -2.03
C GLN A 58 -8.31 -10.12 -2.93
N GLY A 59 -7.39 -10.09 -3.89
CA GLY A 59 -7.22 -11.19 -4.85
C GLY A 59 -8.48 -11.42 -5.70
N TRP A 60 -9.17 -12.54 -5.45
CA TRP A 60 -10.38 -12.98 -6.17
C TRP A 60 -11.70 -12.65 -5.46
N TYR A 61 -11.66 -12.12 -4.22
CA TYR A 61 -12.85 -11.81 -3.44
C TYR A 61 -12.92 -10.33 -3.04
N LEU A 62 -14.11 -9.88 -2.65
CA LEU A 62 -14.38 -8.54 -2.14
C LEU A 62 -14.51 -8.56 -0.62
N GLN A 63 -14.06 -7.49 0.03
CA GLN A 63 -14.32 -7.21 1.44
C GLN A 63 -15.07 -5.89 1.57
N HIS A 64 -15.97 -5.82 2.55
CA HIS A 64 -16.55 -4.58 3.03
C HIS A 64 -16.18 -4.40 4.49
N ASN A 65 -15.44 -3.33 4.81
CA ASN A 65 -14.94 -3.05 6.16
C ASN A 65 -14.20 -4.25 6.79
N GLY A 66 -13.31 -4.87 6.01
CA GLY A 66 -12.47 -5.99 6.45
C GLY A 66 -13.18 -7.36 6.48
N LYS A 67 -14.48 -7.43 6.18
CA LYS A 67 -15.24 -8.69 6.15
C LYS A 67 -15.45 -9.15 4.71
N PRO A 68 -15.13 -10.42 4.36
CA PRO A 68 -15.45 -10.97 3.05
C PRO A 68 -16.93 -10.84 2.73
N ILE A 69 -17.21 -10.50 1.47
CA ILE A 69 -18.55 -10.42 0.92
C ILE A 69 -18.79 -11.69 0.08
N ASP A 70 -19.84 -12.44 0.39
CA ASP A 70 -20.39 -13.40 -0.57
C ASP A 70 -21.10 -12.61 -1.67
N MET A 71 -20.44 -12.52 -2.83
CA MET A 71 -20.88 -11.72 -3.97
C MET A 71 -22.09 -12.32 -4.71
N THR A 72 -22.43 -13.59 -4.46
CA THR A 72 -23.57 -14.26 -5.09
C THR A 72 -24.82 -14.17 -4.23
N GLU A 73 -24.66 -14.08 -2.90
CA GLU A 73 -25.78 -14.08 -1.95
C GLU A 73 -26.01 -12.73 -1.25
N THR A 74 -25.16 -11.72 -1.49
CA THR A 74 -25.26 -10.42 -0.83
C THR A 74 -26.55 -9.67 -1.15
N SER A 75 -27.19 -9.11 -0.13
CA SER A 75 -28.33 -8.20 -0.29
C SER A 75 -27.91 -6.74 -0.17
N LEU A 76 -28.53 -5.86 -0.97
CA LEU A 76 -28.29 -4.40 -0.94
C LEU A 76 -28.57 -3.76 0.44
N LYS A 77 -29.41 -4.39 1.27
CA LYS A 77 -29.69 -3.95 2.64
C LYS A 77 -28.43 -3.87 3.50
N ALA A 78 -27.41 -4.67 3.20
CA ALA A 78 -26.15 -4.71 3.97
C ALA A 78 -25.21 -3.53 3.66
N TYR A 79 -25.47 -2.73 2.62
CA TYR A 79 -24.54 -1.69 2.11
C TYR A 79 -25.15 -0.28 2.03
N ALA A 80 -26.40 -0.09 2.44
CA ALA A 80 -27.13 1.14 2.20
C ALA A 80 -26.85 2.26 3.22
N SER A 81 -26.34 3.40 2.74
CA SER A 81 -26.73 4.71 3.28
C SER A 81 -27.93 5.24 2.49
N LYS A 82 -28.95 5.69 3.22
CA LYS A 82 -30.30 6.09 2.78
C LYS A 82 -30.40 6.82 1.42
N THR A 83 -30.63 6.09 0.32
CA THR A 83 -31.33 6.57 -0.90
C THR A 83 -31.89 5.38 -1.69
N LYS A 84 -33.03 5.59 -2.34
CA LYS A 84 -34.16 4.66 -2.51
C LYS A 84 -33.87 3.21 -2.97
N ILE A 85 -34.55 2.30 -2.27
CA ILE A 85 -34.87 0.92 -2.68
C ILE A 85 -36.33 0.93 -3.19
N PHE A 86 -36.60 0.38 -4.38
CA PHE A 86 -37.92 -0.17 -4.69
C PHE A 86 -37.95 -1.62 -4.23
N ALA A 87 -38.92 -1.96 -3.38
CA ALA A 87 -38.95 -3.19 -2.58
C ALA A 87 -39.35 -4.48 -3.35
N THR A 88 -39.16 -4.56 -4.67
CA THR A 88 -39.69 -5.68 -5.47
C THR A 88 -38.74 -6.30 -6.50
N SER A 89 -37.51 -5.84 -6.65
CA SER A 89 -36.57 -6.43 -7.63
C SER A 89 -35.95 -7.73 -7.09
N ARG A 90 -36.41 -8.89 -7.59
CA ARG A 90 -35.73 -10.18 -7.38
C ARG A 90 -34.61 -10.33 -8.40
N ILE A 91 -33.37 -10.52 -7.92
CA ILE A 91 -32.14 -10.75 -8.71
C ILE A 91 -32.34 -11.86 -9.76
N SER A 92 -33.11 -12.91 -9.44
CA SER A 92 -33.43 -14.03 -10.35
C SER A 92 -34.22 -13.67 -11.61
N LEU A 93 -34.88 -12.50 -11.67
CA LEU A 93 -35.66 -12.07 -12.84
C LEU A 93 -34.76 -11.66 -14.03
N TRP A 94 -33.49 -11.35 -13.79
CA TRP A 94 -32.52 -11.02 -14.83
C TRP A 94 -31.79 -12.22 -15.43
N PHE A 95 -31.91 -13.40 -14.81
CA PHE A 95 -31.21 -14.62 -15.20
C PHE A 95 -32.11 -15.66 -15.88
N ASN A 96 -33.37 -15.32 -16.13
CA ASN A 96 -34.30 -16.16 -16.88
C ASN A 96 -34.40 -15.65 -18.33
N SER A 97 -33.72 -16.32 -19.26
CA SER A 97 -33.70 -16.04 -20.70
C SER A 97 -35.04 -16.22 -21.42
N ALA A 98 -36.10 -16.62 -20.70
CA ALA A 98 -37.38 -17.01 -21.28
C ALA A 98 -38.50 -15.94 -21.21
N LYS A 99 -38.25 -14.73 -20.69
CA LYS A 99 -39.26 -13.65 -20.74
C LYS A 99 -38.63 -12.28 -21.04
N PRO A 100 -39.10 -11.56 -22.07
CA PRO A 100 -38.79 -10.15 -22.24
C PRO A 100 -39.72 -9.37 -21.29
N SER A 101 -39.22 -8.98 -20.12
CA SER A 101 -39.90 -8.01 -19.28
C SER A 101 -39.04 -6.77 -19.15
N HIS A 102 -39.50 -5.71 -19.82
CA HIS A 102 -39.03 -4.34 -19.64
C HIS A 102 -39.14 -3.92 -18.17
N ARG A 103 -38.08 -3.26 -17.68
CA ARG A 103 -37.87 -2.66 -16.35
C ARG A 103 -37.61 -3.63 -15.19
N GLY A 104 -36.37 -4.11 -15.12
CA GLY A 104 -35.67 -4.27 -13.85
C GLY A 104 -34.57 -3.21 -13.78
N THR A 105 -34.09 -2.87 -12.59
CA THR A 105 -32.87 -2.05 -12.42
C THR A 105 -31.68 -2.96 -12.11
N VAL A 106 -30.54 -2.77 -12.79
CA VAL A 106 -29.29 -3.48 -12.47
C VAL A 106 -28.58 -2.69 -11.37
N HIS A 107 -28.34 -3.34 -10.24
CA HIS A 107 -27.70 -2.69 -9.10
C HIS A 107 -26.19 -2.88 -9.14
N VAL A 108 -25.46 -1.77 -9.11
CA VAL A 108 -24.00 -1.75 -9.13
C VAL A 108 -23.50 -1.11 -7.83
N LEU A 109 -22.74 -1.86 -7.05
CA LEU A 109 -21.98 -1.29 -5.94
C LEU A 109 -20.75 -0.60 -6.51
N VAL A 110 -20.57 0.65 -6.15
CA VAL A 110 -19.45 1.49 -6.54
C VAL A 110 -18.62 1.75 -5.28
N GLY A 111 -17.55 0.99 -5.14
CA GLY A 111 -16.56 1.16 -4.11
C GLY A 111 -15.56 2.23 -4.47
N LEU A 112 -15.34 3.18 -3.55
CA LEU A 112 -14.06 3.89 -3.52
C LEU A 112 -13.05 2.92 -2.94
N ASP A 113 -12.17 2.40 -3.81
CA ASP A 113 -11.05 1.56 -3.39
C ASP A 113 -10.31 2.26 -2.24
N ALA A 114 -10.11 1.57 -1.12
CA ALA A 114 -9.56 2.18 0.09
C ALA A 114 -8.19 2.84 -0.18
N LYS A 115 -7.37 2.27 -1.10
CA LYS A 115 -6.14 2.91 -1.57
C LYS A 115 -6.40 4.19 -2.35
N ALA A 116 -7.42 4.22 -3.22
CA ALA A 116 -7.78 5.41 -3.99
C ALA A 116 -8.30 6.54 -3.08
N ARG A 117 -9.05 6.21 -2.01
CA ARG A 117 -9.45 7.17 -0.98
C ARG A 117 -8.23 7.75 -0.27
N ARG A 118 -7.31 6.90 0.16
CA ARG A 118 -6.07 7.33 0.82
C ARG A 118 -5.23 8.23 -0.09
N TRP A 119 -5.04 7.87 -1.35
CA TRP A 119 -4.31 8.70 -2.32
C TRP A 119 -4.98 10.04 -2.59
N THR A 120 -6.31 10.07 -2.68
CA THR A 120 -7.06 11.33 -2.81
C THR A 120 -6.79 12.23 -1.60
N ALA A 121 -6.93 11.68 -0.39
CA ALA A 121 -6.70 12.44 0.84
C ALA A 121 -5.24 12.97 0.96
N LEU A 122 -4.25 12.16 0.54
CA LEU A 122 -2.85 12.56 0.50
C LEU A 122 -2.63 13.67 -0.55
N ASN A 123 -3.12 13.49 -1.77
CA ASN A 123 -3.04 14.50 -2.82
C ASN A 123 -3.66 15.84 -2.39
N ASP A 124 -4.81 15.79 -1.72
CA ASP A 124 -5.45 16.99 -1.18
C ASP A 124 -4.61 17.63 -0.07
N ALA A 125 -3.97 16.85 0.80
CA ALA A 125 -3.05 17.37 1.80
C ALA A 125 -1.85 18.07 1.15
N LEU A 126 -1.21 17.44 0.16
CA LEU A 126 -0.09 18.02 -0.59
C LEU A 126 -0.50 19.32 -1.31
N ALA A 127 -1.70 19.34 -1.91
CA ALA A 127 -2.24 20.53 -2.58
C ALA A 127 -2.53 21.66 -1.60
N ARG A 128 -3.17 21.39 -0.45
CA ARG A 128 -3.46 22.38 0.60
C ARG A 128 -2.20 23.07 1.12
N HIS A 129 -1.09 22.34 1.18
CA HIS A 129 0.21 22.86 1.57
C HIS A 129 1.05 23.40 0.41
N SER A 130 0.48 23.54 -0.80
CA SER A 130 1.14 24.09 -1.99
C SER A 130 2.43 23.35 -2.41
N LEU A 131 2.52 22.06 -2.08
CA LEU A 131 3.70 21.22 -2.36
C LEU A 131 3.69 20.63 -3.78
N LEU A 132 2.53 20.60 -4.44
CA LEU A 132 2.41 20.12 -5.81
C LEU A 132 2.99 21.14 -6.79
N LYS A 133 4.01 20.73 -7.56
CA LYS A 133 4.67 21.54 -8.59
C LYS A 133 4.74 20.79 -9.91
N PRO A 134 4.91 21.48 -11.06
CA PRO A 134 5.15 20.82 -12.33
C PRO A 134 6.37 19.89 -12.27
N PHE A 135 6.19 18.67 -12.73
CA PHE A 135 7.14 17.58 -12.80
C PHE A 135 7.06 16.98 -14.21
N HIS A 136 8.22 16.67 -14.81
CA HIS A 136 8.34 16.34 -16.24
C HIS A 136 7.54 17.28 -17.19
N GLY A 137 7.51 18.57 -16.85
CA GLY A 137 6.97 19.63 -17.70
C GLY A 137 5.43 19.77 -17.74
N VAL A 138 4.66 18.82 -17.22
CA VAL A 138 3.19 18.86 -17.34
C VAL A 138 2.45 18.37 -16.08
N GLU A 139 2.94 17.33 -15.40
CA GLU A 139 2.21 16.71 -14.30
C GLU A 139 2.50 17.38 -12.96
N LEU A 140 1.51 17.46 -12.08
CA LEU A 140 1.71 17.99 -10.73
C LEU A 140 2.17 16.87 -9.79
N SER A 141 3.34 17.03 -9.19
CA SER A 141 3.90 16.08 -8.21
C SER A 141 4.67 16.82 -7.11
N ALA A 142 4.80 16.19 -5.95
CA ALA A 142 5.60 16.68 -4.84
C ALA A 142 6.77 15.72 -4.56
N PRO A 143 8.01 16.22 -4.43
CA PRO A 143 9.11 15.38 -3.98
C PRO A 143 8.84 14.92 -2.55
N TYR A 144 8.62 13.62 -2.31
CA TYR A 144 8.26 13.14 -0.98
C TYR A 144 9.36 13.42 0.06
N SER A 145 10.60 13.63 -0.39
CA SER A 145 11.73 14.03 0.45
C SER A 145 11.51 15.35 1.20
N THR A 146 10.70 16.25 0.63
CA THR A 146 10.39 17.57 1.20
C THR A 146 9.08 17.59 1.99
N VAL A 147 8.34 16.48 2.07
CA VAL A 147 7.06 16.43 2.76
C VAL A 147 7.27 16.17 4.25
N GLU A 148 6.88 17.12 5.08
CA GLU A 148 6.94 16.98 6.53
C GLU A 148 5.82 16.07 7.06
N TRP A 149 6.09 15.39 8.19
CA TRP A 149 5.13 14.48 8.81
C TRP A 149 3.81 15.16 9.14
N GLY A 150 3.85 16.41 9.62
CA GLY A 150 2.65 17.18 9.95
C GLY A 150 1.63 17.28 8.81
N VAL A 151 2.08 17.26 7.56
CA VAL A 151 1.23 17.37 6.36
C VAL A 151 0.39 16.11 6.15
N VAL A 152 1.00 14.94 6.33
CA VAL A 152 0.41 13.63 5.97
C VAL A 152 -0.05 12.81 7.18
N ARG A 153 0.35 13.20 8.39
CA ARG A 153 0.10 12.48 9.65
C ARG A 153 -1.35 12.12 9.85
N ALA A 154 -2.29 13.05 9.59
CA ALA A 154 -3.71 12.81 9.81
C ALA A 154 -4.20 11.62 8.95
N VAL A 155 -3.84 11.61 7.67
CA VAL A 155 -4.27 10.57 6.72
C VAL A 155 -3.70 9.20 7.09
N PHE A 156 -2.40 9.14 7.41
CA PHE A 156 -1.78 7.86 7.78
C PHE A 156 -2.25 7.37 9.15
N ARG A 157 -2.40 8.26 10.13
CA ARG A 157 -2.83 7.89 11.49
C ARG A 157 -4.22 7.27 11.53
N GLU A 158 -5.14 7.73 10.68
CA GLU A 158 -6.50 7.17 10.58
C GLU A 158 -6.53 5.70 10.14
N CYS A 159 -5.48 5.23 9.46
CA CYS A 159 -5.41 3.87 8.92
C CYS A 159 -4.24 3.05 9.45
N THR A 160 -3.52 3.53 10.48
CA THR A 160 -2.36 2.83 11.04
C THR A 160 -2.70 2.12 12.34
N ALA A 161 -2.34 0.84 12.46
CA ALA A 161 -2.47 0.04 13.67
C ALA A 161 -1.14 -0.62 14.05
N THR A 162 -0.85 -0.70 15.35
CA THR A 162 0.34 -1.40 15.84
C THR A 162 0.13 -2.91 15.78
N THR A 163 1.17 -3.65 15.39
CA THR A 163 1.17 -5.11 15.33
C THR A 163 2.53 -5.68 15.74
N THR A 164 2.63 -7.01 15.74
CA THR A 164 3.90 -7.73 15.77
C THR A 164 4.01 -8.54 14.48
N PHE A 165 5.06 -8.29 13.70
CA PHE A 165 5.32 -9.08 12.51
C PHE A 165 5.90 -10.44 12.89
N PRO A 166 5.53 -11.51 12.19
CA PRO A 166 6.05 -12.84 12.48
C PRO A 166 7.54 -12.90 12.13
N ARG A 167 8.27 -13.64 12.97
CA ARG A 167 9.69 -13.91 12.80
C ARG A 167 9.86 -15.28 12.19
N VAL A 168 10.73 -15.39 11.19
CA VAL A 168 11.15 -16.69 10.67
C VAL A 168 12.63 -16.89 11.03
N PRO A 169 12.95 -17.93 11.82
CA PRO A 169 14.32 -18.17 12.25
C PRO A 169 15.32 -18.28 11.11
N LEU A 170 16.48 -17.65 11.29
CA LEU A 170 17.64 -17.90 10.43
C LEU A 170 18.36 -19.14 10.93
N ALA A 171 18.87 -19.98 10.02
CA ALA A 171 19.73 -21.10 10.40
C ALA A 171 20.93 -20.56 11.20
N HIS A 172 21.37 -21.29 12.24
CA HIS A 172 22.42 -20.84 13.18
C HIS A 172 23.65 -20.26 12.47
N GLY A 173 24.23 -20.99 11.51
CA GLY A 173 25.40 -20.51 10.75
C GLY A 173 25.14 -19.26 9.88
N ARG A 174 23.89 -18.98 9.49
CA ARG A 174 23.51 -17.73 8.82
C ARG A 174 23.46 -16.56 9.80
N MET A 175 22.96 -16.78 11.00
CA MET A 175 22.96 -15.76 12.04
C MET A 175 24.39 -15.44 12.51
N ASP A 176 25.24 -16.44 12.65
CA ASP A 176 26.66 -16.27 12.99
C ASP A 176 27.39 -15.47 11.90
N ALA A 177 27.15 -15.78 10.63
CA ALA A 177 27.73 -15.05 9.52
C ALA A 177 27.26 -13.59 9.45
N LEU A 178 25.99 -13.32 9.81
CA LEU A 178 25.49 -11.94 9.91
C LEU A 178 26.21 -11.19 11.04
N ALA A 179 26.31 -11.80 12.23
CA ALA A 179 26.98 -11.18 13.37
C ALA A 179 28.45 -10.85 13.07
N ALA A 180 29.21 -11.80 12.52
CA ALA A 180 30.58 -11.56 12.07
C ALA A 180 30.66 -10.48 10.98
N GLY A 181 29.69 -10.43 10.07
CA GLY A 181 29.59 -9.38 9.08
C GLY A 181 29.34 -7.99 9.69
N MET A 182 28.58 -7.91 10.77
CA MET A 182 28.37 -6.65 11.50
C MET A 182 29.62 -6.21 12.25
N GLU A 183 30.40 -7.16 12.81
CA GLU A 183 31.70 -6.86 13.43
C GLU A 183 32.65 -6.21 12.42
N VAL A 184 32.80 -6.80 11.23
CA VAL A 184 33.66 -6.24 10.16
C VAL A 184 33.24 -4.82 9.79
N VAL A 185 31.94 -4.56 9.62
CA VAL A 185 31.44 -3.22 9.28
C VAL A 185 31.68 -2.24 10.43
N THR A 186 31.52 -2.68 11.68
CA THR A 186 31.76 -1.87 12.87
C THR A 186 33.24 -1.49 12.99
N ASP A 187 34.16 -2.42 12.76
CA ASP A 187 35.59 -2.16 12.79
C ASP A 187 36.04 -1.22 11.67
N ALA A 188 35.45 -1.37 10.48
CA ALA A 188 35.83 -0.57 9.32
C ALA A 188 35.29 0.87 9.37
N HIS A 189 34.09 1.08 9.91
CA HIS A 189 33.38 2.37 9.86
C HIS A 189 33.23 3.05 11.23
N GLY A 190 33.66 2.38 12.30
CA GLY A 190 33.45 2.82 13.66
C GLY A 190 32.01 2.60 14.14
N ARG A 191 31.76 2.89 15.41
CA ARG A 191 30.43 2.75 16.01
C ARG A 191 29.40 3.67 15.36
N VAL A 192 28.15 3.21 15.36
CA VAL A 192 27.00 4.08 15.06
C VAL A 192 26.55 4.78 16.34
N ASP A 193 26.68 6.10 16.39
CA ASP A 193 26.23 6.95 17.49
C ASP A 193 25.39 8.13 16.98
N VAL A 194 25.07 9.09 17.86
CA VAL A 194 24.23 10.24 17.51
C VAL A 194 24.86 11.16 16.46
N GLU A 195 26.17 11.08 16.23
CA GLU A 195 26.88 11.91 15.24
C GLU A 195 27.01 11.25 13.88
N SER A 196 26.93 9.92 13.81
CA SER A 196 27.06 9.16 12.56
C SER A 196 26.10 9.67 11.48
N LYS A 197 26.68 9.97 10.30
CA LYS A 197 25.96 10.46 9.12
C LYS A 197 25.07 9.37 8.52
N GLU A 198 24.06 9.78 7.76
CA GLU A 198 23.11 8.86 7.11
C GLU A 198 23.81 7.88 6.18
N VAL A 199 24.77 8.35 5.37
CA VAL A 199 25.59 7.50 4.49
C VAL A 199 26.32 6.38 5.25
N THR A 200 26.79 6.64 6.47
CA THR A 200 27.43 5.60 7.29
C THR A 200 26.41 4.58 7.77
N ARG A 201 25.22 5.03 8.20
CA ARG A 201 24.14 4.13 8.66
C ARG A 201 23.67 3.21 7.55
N VAL A 202 23.60 3.71 6.31
CA VAL A 202 23.24 2.90 5.13
C VAL A 202 24.15 1.69 5.00
N VAL A 203 25.45 1.77 5.33
CA VAL A 203 26.35 0.60 5.26
C VAL A 203 25.91 -0.51 6.22
N PHE A 204 25.52 -0.16 7.45
CA PHE A 204 25.05 -1.13 8.45
C PHE A 204 23.68 -1.71 8.09
N ILE A 205 22.80 -0.86 7.55
CA ILE A 205 21.46 -1.25 7.10
C ILE A 205 21.56 -2.19 5.89
N ASP A 206 22.38 -1.84 4.90
CA ASP A 206 22.65 -2.63 3.71
C ASP A 206 23.18 -4.01 4.09
N GLN A 207 24.12 -4.11 5.03
CA GLN A 207 24.66 -5.39 5.48
C GLN A 207 23.56 -6.36 5.95
N ILE A 208 22.58 -5.87 6.72
CA ILE A 208 21.46 -6.69 7.19
C ILE A 208 20.58 -7.12 6.01
N PHE A 209 20.17 -6.18 5.15
CA PHE A 209 19.30 -6.48 4.02
C PHE A 209 19.96 -7.33 2.95
N SER A 210 21.23 -7.09 2.62
CA SER A 210 22.03 -7.87 1.68
C SER A 210 22.17 -9.31 2.18
N HIS A 211 22.44 -9.50 3.47
CA HIS A 211 22.56 -10.83 4.06
C HIS A 211 21.24 -11.60 4.07
N VAL A 212 20.17 -10.98 4.55
CA VAL A 212 18.84 -11.62 4.62
C VAL A 212 18.24 -11.79 3.23
N GLY A 213 18.32 -10.76 2.38
CA GLY A 213 17.80 -10.75 1.02
C GLY A 213 18.42 -11.84 0.15
N ARG A 214 19.74 -12.06 0.25
CA ARG A 214 20.43 -13.14 -0.46
C ARG A 214 19.86 -14.53 -0.14
N ILE A 215 19.40 -14.77 1.08
CA ILE A 215 18.84 -16.07 1.50
C ILE A 215 17.55 -16.39 0.73
N VAL A 216 16.79 -15.35 0.36
CA VAL A 216 15.44 -15.45 -0.21
C VAL A 216 15.34 -14.91 -1.64
N GLY A 217 16.47 -14.72 -2.32
CA GLY A 217 16.53 -14.26 -3.71
C GLY A 217 16.04 -12.83 -3.94
N VAL A 218 16.19 -11.96 -2.94
CA VAL A 218 15.89 -10.53 -3.02
C VAL A 218 17.17 -9.74 -3.27
N GLN A 219 17.11 -8.80 -4.21
CA GLN A 219 18.19 -7.90 -4.60
C GLN A 219 17.91 -6.49 -4.08
N LEU A 220 18.97 -5.77 -3.77
CA LEU A 220 18.91 -4.37 -3.35
C LEU A 220 19.21 -3.46 -4.54
N GLU A 221 18.42 -2.42 -4.68
CA GLU A 221 18.63 -1.30 -5.59
C GLU A 221 18.90 -0.06 -4.75
N SER A 222 20.14 0.40 -4.73
CA SER A 222 20.50 1.63 -4.03
C SER A 222 19.93 2.83 -4.79
N HIS A 223 19.35 3.78 -4.06
CA HIS A 223 18.83 5.01 -4.64
C HIS A 223 17.78 4.74 -5.73
N GLY A 224 16.80 3.88 -5.46
CA GLY A 224 15.75 3.55 -6.43
C GLY A 224 14.70 4.66 -6.55
N GLU A 225 14.36 5.06 -7.77
CA GLU A 225 13.33 6.07 -8.06
C GLU A 225 11.92 5.50 -7.89
N VAL A 226 11.06 6.20 -7.17
CA VAL A 226 9.70 5.77 -6.86
C VAL A 226 8.71 6.89 -7.13
N ASP A 227 8.18 6.89 -8.35
CA ASP A 227 7.30 7.93 -8.84
C ASP A 227 5.87 7.42 -8.94
N GLY A 228 4.96 8.03 -8.20
CA GLY A 228 3.53 7.73 -8.23
C GLY A 228 2.85 8.35 -9.45
N LYS A 229 1.82 7.67 -9.95
CA LYS A 229 0.99 8.10 -11.10
C LYS A 229 -0.32 8.73 -10.63
N ARG A 230 -1.02 8.04 -9.76
CA ARG A 230 -2.28 8.43 -9.09
C ARG A 230 -2.01 9.15 -7.77
N ILE A 231 -1.03 8.70 -6.99
CA ILE A 231 -0.49 9.49 -5.88
C ILE A 231 0.55 10.46 -6.45
N LYS A 232 0.38 11.75 -6.19
CA LYS A 232 1.15 12.84 -6.81
C LYS A 232 2.44 13.10 -6.04
N VAL A 233 3.26 12.07 -5.91
CA VAL A 233 4.59 12.17 -5.28
C VAL A 233 5.64 11.49 -6.14
N HIS A 234 6.86 11.98 -6.05
CA HIS A 234 8.04 11.43 -6.70
C HIS A 234 9.22 11.49 -5.75
N GLY A 235 10.26 10.72 -6.04
CA GLY A 235 11.47 10.77 -5.24
C GLY A 235 12.30 9.50 -5.35
N GLN A 236 13.28 9.42 -4.46
CA GLN A 236 14.25 8.34 -4.43
C GLN A 236 14.34 7.80 -3.01
N SER A 237 14.28 6.48 -2.87
CA SER A 237 14.47 5.80 -1.59
C SER A 237 15.91 5.32 -1.46
N ASP A 238 16.43 5.29 -0.23
CA ASP A 238 17.82 4.88 0.01
C ASP A 238 18.09 3.47 -0.50
N LEU A 239 17.18 2.54 -0.24
CA LEU A 239 17.18 1.20 -0.83
C LEU A 239 15.77 0.82 -1.29
N VAL A 240 15.70 0.15 -2.45
CA VAL A 240 14.50 -0.53 -2.92
C VAL A 240 14.80 -2.02 -3.03
N LEU A 241 13.93 -2.86 -2.48
CA LEU A 241 14.08 -4.31 -2.53
C LEU A 241 13.33 -4.85 -3.75
N ARG A 242 13.98 -5.72 -4.51
CA ARG A 242 13.48 -6.27 -5.77
C ARG A 242 13.57 -7.80 -5.75
N ARG A 243 12.54 -8.48 -6.26
CA ARG A 243 12.58 -9.93 -6.56
C ARG A 243 12.28 -10.13 -8.03
N GLY A 244 13.22 -10.75 -8.76
CA GLY A 244 13.13 -10.79 -10.22
C GLY A 244 13.07 -9.38 -10.77
N THR A 245 12.10 -9.06 -11.63
CA THR A 245 11.95 -7.70 -12.18
C THR A 245 11.07 -6.77 -11.33
N GLN A 246 10.39 -7.28 -10.30
CA GLN A 246 9.41 -6.52 -9.54
C GLN A 246 10.03 -5.90 -8.29
N ARG A 247 9.92 -4.58 -8.16
CA ARG A 247 10.26 -3.83 -6.94
C ARG A 247 9.12 -3.98 -5.95
N MET A 248 9.43 -4.17 -4.67
CA MET A 248 8.42 -4.65 -3.71
C MET A 248 8.41 -3.91 -2.37
N ASP A 249 9.55 -3.42 -1.90
CA ASP A 249 9.70 -2.76 -0.59
C ASP A 249 10.71 -1.62 -0.66
N ILE A 250 10.64 -0.70 0.30
CA ILE A 250 11.56 0.44 0.36
C ILE A 250 12.13 0.63 1.76
N VAL A 251 13.32 1.21 1.82
CA VAL A 251 14.05 1.53 3.05
C VAL A 251 14.47 3.00 3.01
N GLU A 252 14.17 3.71 4.09
CA GLU A 252 14.58 5.08 4.36
C GLU A 252 15.52 5.08 5.57
N ALA A 253 16.81 5.31 5.32
CA ALA A 253 17.79 5.55 6.35
C ALA A 253 17.65 7.00 6.87
N LYS A 254 17.76 7.18 8.18
CA LYS A 254 17.74 8.50 8.81
C LYS A 254 18.80 8.61 9.89
N LYS A 255 19.29 9.82 10.15
CA LYS A 255 20.15 10.08 11.31
C LYS A 255 19.28 10.17 12.56
N ASN A 256 18.54 11.27 12.69
CA ASN A 256 17.73 11.58 13.87
C ASN A 256 16.27 11.94 13.53
N ASN A 257 15.96 12.32 12.29
CA ASN A 257 14.63 12.76 11.89
C ASN A 257 13.77 11.58 11.42
N MET A 258 13.36 10.74 12.37
CA MET A 258 12.52 9.57 12.09
C MET A 258 11.14 9.97 11.52
N ASP A 259 10.58 11.11 11.94
CA ASP A 259 9.30 11.63 11.42
C ASP A 259 9.38 11.97 9.94
N GLN A 260 10.48 12.60 9.49
CA GLN A 260 10.73 12.80 8.07
C GLN A 260 10.88 11.46 7.35
N GLY A 261 11.60 10.50 7.93
CA GLY A 261 11.71 9.14 7.40
C GLY A 261 10.35 8.46 7.25
N MET A 262 9.45 8.58 8.22
CA MET A 262 8.08 8.05 8.13
C MET A 262 7.31 8.67 6.98
N SER A 263 7.45 9.97 6.77
CA SER A 263 6.76 10.68 5.67
C SER A 263 7.25 10.18 4.32
N GLN A 264 8.57 10.13 4.14
CA GLN A 264 9.22 9.65 2.91
C GLN A 264 8.87 8.18 2.65
N CYS A 265 8.99 7.33 3.67
CA CYS A 265 8.74 5.90 3.55
C CYS A 265 7.26 5.59 3.28
N LEU A 266 6.31 6.22 3.96
CA LEU A 266 4.89 5.90 3.71
C LEU A 266 4.42 6.44 2.36
N LEU A 267 4.87 7.64 1.95
CA LEU A 267 4.59 8.17 0.62
C LEU A 267 5.24 7.34 -0.49
N GLY A 268 6.50 6.93 -0.31
CA GLY A 268 7.20 6.02 -1.19
C GLY A 268 6.50 4.66 -1.29
N CYS A 269 5.99 4.12 -0.17
CA CYS A 269 5.20 2.89 -0.19
C CYS A 269 3.92 3.03 -1.02
N GLU A 270 3.22 4.16 -0.90
CA GLU A 270 2.03 4.44 -1.71
C GLU A 270 2.37 4.60 -3.19
N ALA A 271 3.46 5.29 -3.52
CA ALA A 271 3.94 5.49 -4.89
C ALA A 271 4.41 4.17 -5.53
N LEU A 272 5.12 3.33 -4.78
CA LEU A 272 5.52 2.00 -5.26
C LEU A 272 4.31 1.10 -5.49
N ALA A 273 3.35 1.09 -4.54
CA ALA A 273 2.11 0.34 -4.68
C ALA A 273 1.30 0.78 -5.91
N ASP A 274 1.33 2.08 -6.21
CA ASP A 274 0.69 2.65 -7.38
C ASP A 274 1.36 2.22 -8.69
N THR A 275 2.68 2.36 -8.77
CA THR A 275 3.45 2.14 -10.00
C THR A 275 3.65 0.68 -10.35
N GLU A 276 3.85 -0.18 -9.35
CA GLU A 276 4.02 -1.63 -9.50
C GLU A 276 2.69 -2.40 -9.34
N ASN A 277 1.58 -1.69 -9.10
CA ASN A 277 0.25 -2.24 -8.84
C ASN A 277 0.23 -3.30 -7.73
N LEU A 278 0.85 -2.99 -6.59
CA LEU A 278 0.97 -3.89 -5.44
C LEU A 278 -0.17 -3.67 -4.44
N ASP A 279 -0.67 -4.77 -3.88
CA ASP A 279 -1.61 -4.71 -2.75
C ASP A 279 -0.88 -4.53 -1.41
N VAL A 280 0.39 -4.95 -1.34
CA VAL A 280 1.23 -4.89 -0.14
C VAL A 280 2.61 -4.33 -0.45
N VAL A 281 3.02 -3.31 0.31
CA VAL A 281 4.39 -2.76 0.30
C VAL A 281 4.86 -2.68 1.75
N TYR A 282 6.06 -3.18 2.05
CA TYR A 282 6.70 -2.94 3.34
C TYR A 282 7.63 -1.74 3.19
N GLY A 283 7.62 -0.94 4.25
CA GLY A 283 8.46 0.23 4.38
C GLY A 283 9.29 0.12 5.64
N PHE A 284 10.55 0.49 5.57
CA PHE A 284 11.47 0.48 6.71
C PHE A 284 12.02 1.87 6.92
N VAL A 285 11.84 2.44 8.11
CA VAL A 285 12.51 3.67 8.53
C VAL A 285 13.46 3.33 9.65
N THR A 286 14.74 3.61 9.45
CA THR A 286 15.74 3.21 10.45
C THR A 286 16.95 4.12 10.50
N ASN A 287 17.52 4.25 11.69
CA ASN A 287 18.85 4.84 11.88
C ASN A 287 19.91 3.78 12.20
N TYR A 288 19.69 2.55 11.73
CA TYR A 288 20.34 1.30 12.13
C TYR A 288 19.99 0.80 13.54
N LEU A 289 19.90 1.67 14.55
CA LEU A 289 19.61 1.24 15.92
C LEU A 289 18.10 1.11 16.17
N SER A 290 17.32 2.08 15.75
CA SER A 290 15.85 2.08 15.84
C SER A 290 15.24 1.76 14.49
N TRP A 291 14.24 0.89 14.48
CA TRP A 291 13.53 0.43 13.29
C TRP A 291 12.04 0.65 13.45
N LEU A 292 11.45 1.38 12.52
CA LEU A 292 10.01 1.42 12.31
C LEU A 292 9.71 0.64 11.03
N ILE A 293 8.93 -0.41 11.17
CA ILE A 293 8.57 -1.31 10.09
C ILE A 293 7.09 -1.09 9.80
N PHE A 294 6.76 -0.88 8.54
CA PHE A 294 5.40 -0.67 8.06
C PHE A 294 5.03 -1.78 7.09
N LYS A 295 3.79 -2.25 7.17
CA LYS A 295 3.13 -3.06 6.15
C LYS A 295 1.97 -2.25 5.61
N ARG A 296 2.19 -1.57 4.50
CA ARG A 296 1.14 -0.86 3.78
C ARG A 296 0.27 -1.88 3.05
N GLN A 297 -1.03 -1.85 3.32
CA GLN A 297 -2.06 -2.61 2.62
C GLN A 297 -3.11 -1.66 2.04
N ASN A 298 -4.02 -2.19 1.21
CA ASN A 298 -5.07 -1.39 0.56
C ASN A 298 -5.97 -0.65 1.55
N SER A 299 -6.37 -1.28 2.66
CA SER A 299 -7.28 -0.70 3.66
C SER A 299 -6.56 -0.09 4.86
N GLU A 300 -5.41 -0.62 5.25
CA GLU A 300 -4.72 -0.26 6.49
C GLU A 300 -3.20 -0.25 6.33
N ILE A 301 -2.52 0.22 7.36
CA ILE A 301 -1.07 0.18 7.52
C ILE A 301 -0.82 -0.47 8.88
N LEU A 302 -0.09 -1.58 8.90
CA LEU A 302 0.37 -2.16 10.16
C LEU A 302 1.76 -1.65 10.47
N THR A 303 2.07 -1.39 11.74
CA THR A 303 3.40 -0.93 12.15
C THR A 303 3.95 -1.69 13.35
N MET A 304 5.26 -1.90 13.36
CA MET A 304 6.01 -2.48 14.47
C MET A 304 7.29 -1.68 14.66
N ALA A 305 7.72 -1.50 15.91
CA ALA A 305 9.03 -0.96 16.24
C ALA A 305 9.97 -2.07 16.72
N ALA A 306 11.25 -1.97 16.38
CA ALA A 306 12.31 -2.83 16.90
C ALA A 306 13.58 -2.01 17.15
N THR A 307 14.45 -2.51 18.03
CA THR A 307 15.70 -1.84 18.38
C THR A 307 16.86 -2.83 18.36
N ILE A 308 17.97 -2.45 17.73
CA ILE A 308 19.27 -3.08 17.88
C ILE A 308 19.97 -2.46 19.08
N GLN A 309 20.27 -3.29 20.08
CA GLN A 309 21.03 -2.89 21.25
C GLN A 309 22.50 -3.18 21.01
N LEU A 310 23.38 -2.28 21.44
CA LEU A 310 24.82 -2.49 21.37
C LEU A 310 25.36 -3.03 22.71
N ASP A 311 26.37 -3.88 22.64
CA ASP A 311 27.11 -4.36 23.80
C ASP A 311 28.17 -3.35 24.27
N GLY A 312 28.94 -3.71 25.30
CA GLY A 312 30.01 -2.86 25.84
C GLY A 312 31.15 -2.55 24.84
N ASN A 313 31.26 -3.31 23.76
CA ASN A 313 32.23 -3.12 22.69
C ASN A 313 31.64 -2.38 21.47
N ASN A 314 30.38 -1.93 21.55
CA ASN A 314 29.60 -1.30 20.49
C ASN A 314 29.16 -2.23 19.35
N TYR A 315 29.24 -3.55 19.53
CA TYR A 315 28.68 -4.51 18.57
C TYR A 315 27.20 -4.74 18.82
N PRO A 316 26.39 -5.02 17.80
CA PRO A 316 25.00 -5.38 18.02
C PRO A 316 24.90 -6.67 18.83
N THR A 317 24.13 -6.65 19.91
CA THR A 317 23.82 -7.84 20.69
C THR A 317 23.11 -8.86 19.79
N ARG A 318 23.49 -10.14 19.94
CA ARG A 318 22.95 -11.22 19.12
C ARG A 318 21.43 -11.26 19.11
N GLU A 319 20.81 -11.13 20.28
CA GLU A 319 19.35 -11.17 20.42
C GLU A 319 18.65 -10.06 19.63
N SER A 320 19.14 -8.82 19.74
CA SER A 320 18.52 -7.67 19.08
C SER A 320 18.73 -7.69 17.56
N LEU A 321 19.90 -8.12 17.10
CA LEU A 321 20.18 -8.32 15.68
C LEU A 321 19.31 -9.45 15.11
N GLN A 322 19.17 -10.54 15.85
CA GLN A 322 18.34 -11.68 15.46
C GLN A 322 16.87 -11.30 15.36
N LEU A 323 16.35 -10.48 16.29
CA LEU A 323 15.00 -9.95 16.23
C LEU A 323 14.71 -9.22 14.91
N VAL A 324 15.58 -8.27 14.53
CA VAL A 324 15.44 -7.51 13.28
C VAL A 324 15.61 -8.41 12.06
N ALA A 325 16.67 -9.22 12.02
CA ALA A 325 17.00 -10.06 10.87
C ALA A 325 15.93 -11.12 10.58
N GLU A 326 15.41 -11.79 11.62
CA GLU A 326 14.34 -12.80 11.47
C GLU A 326 12.98 -12.18 11.15
N THR A 327 12.74 -10.94 11.57
CA THR A 327 11.55 -10.18 11.16
C THR A 327 11.61 -9.86 9.67
N ILE A 328 12.74 -9.32 9.19
CA ILE A 328 12.95 -9.04 7.76
C ILE A 328 12.87 -10.34 6.97
N HIS A 329 13.47 -11.42 7.46
CA HIS A 329 13.41 -12.73 6.83
C HIS A 329 11.96 -13.24 6.69
N GLY A 330 11.16 -13.13 7.75
CA GLY A 330 9.74 -13.47 7.71
C GLY A 330 8.97 -12.63 6.69
N ILE A 331 9.17 -11.32 6.70
CA ILE A 331 8.55 -10.38 5.74
C ILE A 331 8.86 -10.76 4.30
N LEU A 332 10.12 -11.05 3.99
CA LEU A 332 10.53 -11.37 2.62
C LEU A 332 10.09 -12.78 2.21
N LEU A 333 9.91 -13.73 3.13
CA LEU A 333 9.46 -15.08 2.82
C LEU A 333 7.96 -15.19 2.51
N MET A 334 7.10 -14.49 3.25
CA MET A 334 5.64 -14.64 3.15
C MET A 334 5.01 -13.79 2.04
N ARG A 335 5.79 -13.48 1.00
CA ARG A 335 5.40 -12.64 -0.12
C ARG A 335 5.34 -13.40 -1.42
#